data_AF-A0A349L0S4-F1
#
_entry.id   AF-A0A349L0S4-F1
#
_cell.length_a   1.000
_cell.length_b   1.000
_cell.length_c   1.000
_cell.angle_alpha   90.00
_cell.angle_beta   90.00
_cell.angle_gamma   90.00
#
_symmetry.space_group_name_H-M   'P 1'
#
loop_
_entity.id
_entity.type
_entity.pdbx_description
1 polymer ?
#
loop_
_entity_poly.entity_id
_entity_poly.type
_entity_poly.pdbx_seq_one_letter_code
_entity_poly.pdbx_strand_id
1 'polypeptide(L)' 'MPQKAAFHWDDPLLLSQQLSDDERMVRDAAFAYSQDKLAPRVLEAFRHEKMDVAIFREMGELGLLGVTIPTEYGGSGL' A
#
# COMPACT_ATOMS: atom_id res chain seq x y z
N MET A 1 6.82 -4.14 -39.22
CA MET A 1 6.94 -5.29 -38.31
C MET A 1 6.18 -4.95 -37.04
N PRO A 2 5.31 -5.81 -36.50
CA PRO A 2 4.67 -5.56 -35.21
C PRO A 2 5.74 -5.56 -34.10
N GLN A 3 5.71 -4.54 -33.25
CA GLN A 3 6.57 -4.42 -32.08
C GLN A 3 6.20 -5.54 -31.09
N LYS A 4 7.17 -6.34 -30.64
CA LYS A 4 6.94 -7.32 -29.56
C LYS A 4 6.59 -6.56 -28.27
N ALA A 5 5.55 -7.03 -27.57
CA ALA A 5 5.22 -6.53 -26.24
C ALA A 5 6.42 -6.72 -25.28
N ALA A 6 6.65 -5.74 -24.41
CA ALA A 6 7.70 -5.81 -23.40
C ALA A 6 7.30 -6.81 -22.32
N PHE A 7 8.24 -7.67 -21.91
CA PHE A 7 8.04 -8.62 -20.83
C PHE A 7 8.58 -8.05 -19.51
N HIS A 8 7.74 -8.01 -18.48
CA HIS A 8 8.09 -7.59 -17.12
C HIS A 8 8.20 -8.85 -16.25
N TRP A 9 9.38 -9.13 -15.68
CA TRP A 9 9.60 -10.37 -14.93
C TRP A 9 8.96 -10.35 -13.54
N ASP A 10 8.84 -9.15 -12.98
CA ASP A 10 8.23 -8.82 -11.68
C ASP A 10 6.71 -8.65 -11.79
N ASP A 11 6.19 -8.43 -13.00
CA ASP A 11 4.75 -8.40 -13.30
C ASP A 11 4.43 -9.12 -14.64
N PRO A 12 4.60 -10.46 -14.74
CA PRO A 12 4.48 -11.19 -16.01
C PRO A 12 3.10 -11.14 -16.67
N LEU A 13 2.05 -10.95 -15.86
CA LEU A 13 0.66 -10.88 -16.30
C LEU A 13 0.11 -9.46 -16.30
N LEU A 14 0.97 -8.46 -16.09
CA LEU A 14 0.62 -7.04 -16.11
C LEU A 14 -0.54 -6.72 -15.15
N LEU A 15 -0.48 -7.25 -13.92
CA LEU A 15 -1.41 -6.94 -12.84
C LEU A 15 -1.60 -5.43 -12.71
N SER A 16 -0.53 -4.66 -12.84
CA SER A 16 -0.58 -3.19 -12.78
C SER A 16 -1.54 -2.58 -13.81
N GLN A 17 -1.75 -3.23 -14.96
CA GLN A 17 -2.68 -2.77 -16.01
C GLN A 17 -4.12 -3.24 -15.77
N GLN A 18 -4.33 -4.25 -14.92
CA GLN A 18 -5.64 -4.79 -14.59
C GLN A 18 -6.35 -4.01 -13.48
N LEU A 19 -5.59 -3.24 -12.71
CA LEU A 19 -6.12 -2.38 -11.65
C LEU A 19 -6.83 -1.14 -12.22
N SER A 20 -7.78 -0.61 -11.47
CA SER A 20 -8.31 0.74 -11.67
C SER A 20 -7.27 1.81 -11.27
N ASP A 21 -7.51 3.06 -11.62
CA ASP A 21 -6.65 4.16 -11.20
C ASP A 21 -6.66 4.35 -9.67
N ASP A 22 -7.82 4.19 -9.04
CA ASP A 22 -7.96 4.28 -7.58
C ASP A 22 -7.19 3.17 -6.88
N GLU A 23 -7.27 1.93 -7.38
CA GLU A 23 -6.51 0.79 -6.83
C GLU A 23 -5.00 0.99 -6.97
N ARG A 24 -4.54 1.55 -8.10
CA ARG A 24 -3.13 1.90 -8.29
C ARG A 24 -2.69 2.98 -7.30
N MET A 25 -3.51 4.03 -7.10
CA MET A 25 -3.20 5.09 -6.14
C MET A 25 -3.10 4.56 -4.70
N VAL A 26 -4.02 3.69 -4.29
CA VAL A 26 -4.01 3.07 -2.95
C VAL A 26 -2.76 2.20 -2.77
N ARG A 27 -2.42 1.39 -3.78
CA ARG A 27 -1.20 0.57 -3.78
C ARG A 27 0.05 1.43 -3.61
N ASP A 28 0.16 2.51 -4.39
CA ASP A 28 1.33 3.37 -4.40
C ASP A 28 1.46 4.14 -3.07
N ALA A 29 0.35 4.60 -2.49
CA ALA A 29 0.32 5.22 -1.17
C ALA A 29 0.74 4.24 -0.05
N ALA A 30 0.22 3.01 -0.09
CA ALA A 30 0.59 1.96 0.86
C ALA A 30 2.07 1.57 0.74
N PHE A 31 2.59 1.50 -0.49
CA PHE A 31 4.00 1.24 -0.74
C PHE A 31 4.89 2.36 -0.17
N ALA A 32 4.59 3.63 -0.47
CA ALA A 32 5.34 4.76 0.03
C ALA A 32 5.39 4.79 1.57
N TYR A 33 4.24 4.64 2.24
CA TYR A 33 4.18 4.58 3.70
C TYR A 33 5.02 3.42 4.27
N SER A 34 4.93 2.24 3.65
CA SER A 34 5.67 1.06 4.11
C SER A 34 7.17 1.25 4.01
N GLN A 35 7.67 1.85 2.92
CA GLN A 35 9.10 2.09 2.74
C GLN A 35 9.60 3.25 3.65
N ASP A 36 8.84 4.33 3.74
CA ASP A 36 9.30 5.54 4.43
C ASP A 36 9.16 5.46 5.95
N LYS A 37 8.13 4.78 6.45
CA LYS A 37 7.79 4.74 7.89
C LYS A 37 7.98 3.38 8.52
N LEU A 38 7.59 2.29 7.86
CA LEU A 38 7.63 0.95 8.48
C LEU A 38 9.01 0.29 8.35
N ALA A 39 9.61 0.30 7.15
CA ALA A 39 10.91 -0.31 6.88
C ALA A 39 12.03 0.15 7.83
N PRO A 40 12.20 1.45 8.17
CA PRO A 40 13.24 1.85 9.12
C PRO A 40 12.98 1.40 10.57
N ARG A 41 11.72 1.17 10.94
CA ARG A 41 11.32 0.80 12.31
C ARG A 41 11.42 -0.72 12.57
N VAL A 42 11.32 -1.54 11.53
CA VAL A 42 11.10 -3.00 11.65
C VAL A 42 12.21 -3.73 12.42
N LEU A 43 13.48 -3.36 12.22
CA LEU A 43 14.61 -4.09 12.84
C LEU A 43 14.60 -3.94 14.36
N GLU A 44 14.41 -2.72 14.85
CA GLU A 44 14.39 -2.42 16.28
C GLU A 44 13.08 -2.86 16.93
N ALA A 45 11.95 -2.68 16.24
CA ALA A 45 10.65 -3.14 16.68
C ALA A 45 10.63 -4.66 16.88
N PHE A 46 11.15 -5.42 15.92
CA PHE A 46 11.21 -6.88 15.98
C PHE A 46 12.21 -7.36 17.04
N ARG A 47 13.41 -6.78 17.10
CA ARG A 47 14.45 -7.14 18.07
C ARG A 47 13.98 -7.00 19.52
N HIS A 48 13.20 -5.96 19.79
CA HIS A 48 12.76 -5.62 21.15
C HIS A 48 11.30 -5.97 21.44
N GLU A 49 10.61 -6.63 20.49
CA GLU A 49 9.20 -6.99 20.60
C GLU A 49 8.30 -5.79 20.97
N LYS A 50 8.56 -4.65 20.32
CA LYS A 50 7.83 -3.40 20.57
C LYS A 50 6.98 -3.01 19.37
N MET A 51 5.74 -2.61 19.64
CA MET A 51 4.85 -2.03 18.64
C MET A 51 4.65 -0.54 18.92
N ASP A 52 4.95 0.30 17.93
CA ASP A 52 4.67 1.73 18.01
C ASP A 52 3.18 1.99 17.69
N VAL A 53 2.44 2.47 18.68
CA VAL A 53 1.01 2.78 18.54
C VAL A 53 0.75 3.94 17.58
N ALA A 54 1.75 4.78 17.28
CA ALA A 54 1.62 5.85 16.30
C ALA A 54 1.35 5.32 14.89
N ILE A 55 1.80 4.09 14.57
CA ILE A 55 1.58 3.44 13.28
C ILE A 55 0.09 3.36 12.94
N PHE A 56 -0.78 3.08 13.92
CA PHE A 56 -2.22 3.04 13.68
C PHE A 56 -2.81 4.40 13.32
N ARG A 57 -2.31 5.47 13.94
CA ARG A 57 -2.76 6.83 13.63
C ARG A 57 -2.27 7.26 12.24
N GLU A 58 -1.01 7.00 11.95
CA GLU A 58 -0.40 7.28 10.64
C GLU A 58 -1.14 6.54 9.51
N MET A 59 -1.46 5.26 9.69
CA MET A 59 -2.25 4.49 8.71
C MET A 59 -3.69 4.99 8.56
N GLY A 60 -4.31 5.43 9.66
CA GLY A 60 -5.66 6.02 9.64
C GLY A 60 -5.72 7.34 8.87
N GLU A 61 -4.73 8.22 9.07
CA GLU A 61 -4.61 9.50 8.34
C GLU A 61 -4.46 9.29 6.82
N LEU A 62 -3.83 8.18 6.42
CA LEU A 62 -3.68 7.80 5.01
C LEU A 62 -4.89 7.06 4.43
N GLY A 63 -5.94 6.81 5.22
CA GLY A 63 -7.12 6.04 4.77
C GLY A 63 -6.83 4.56 4.51
N LEU A 64 -5.76 4.02 5.11
CA LEU A 64 -5.36 2.61 4.97
C LEU A 64 -6.02 1.68 5.99
N LEU A 65 -6.80 2.24 6.93
CA LEU A 65 -7.57 1.47 7.91
C LEU A 65 -9.04 1.44 7.53
N GLY A 66 -9.62 0.24 7.44
CA GLY A 66 -11.04 0.10 7.08
C GLY A 66 -11.32 0.54 5.65
N VAL A 67 -10.46 0.16 4.69
CA VAL A 67 -10.54 0.60 3.28
C VAL A 67 -11.90 0.32 2.66
N THR A 68 -12.52 -0.81 3.00
CA THR A 68 -13.86 -1.21 2.51
C THR A 68 -15.02 -0.66 3.33
N ILE A 69 -14.74 0.04 4.43
CA ILE A 69 -15.77 0.63 5.28
C ILE A 69 -16.33 1.87 4.56
N PRO A 70 -17.66 2.03 4.50
CA PRO A 70 -18.28 3.21 3.91
C PRO A 70 -17.74 4.52 4.51
N THR A 71 -17.67 5.56 3.66
CA THR A 71 -17.20 6.90 4.04
C THR A 71 -18.03 7.53 5.16
N GLU A 72 -19.29 7.15 5.31
CA GLU A 72 -20.16 7.60 6.42
C GLU A 72 -19.64 7.20 7.81
N TYR A 73 -18.83 6.15 7.90
CA TYR A 73 -18.20 5.69 9.14
C TYR A 73 -16.71 6.08 9.24
N GLY A 74 -16.22 6.93 8.32
CA GLY A 74 -14.83 7.38 8.28
C GLY A 74 -13.86 6.41 7.60
N GLY A 75 -14.35 5.39 6.89
CA GLY A 75 -13.54 4.55 6.01
C GLY A 75 -13.37 5.16 4.61
N SER A 76 -12.61 4.49 3.75
CA SER A 76 -12.29 5.00 2.40
C SER A 76 -13.34 4.63 1.33
N GLY A 77 -14.28 3.71 1.64
CA GLY A 77 -15.36 3.32 0.73
C GLY A 77 -14.90 2.73 -0.61
N LEU A 78 -13.71 2.13 -0.62
CA LEU A 78 -13.05 1.52 -1.79
C LEU A 78 -13.47 0.06 -1.98
#